data_AF-A0A150MZN4-F1
#
_entry.id   AF-A0A150MZN4-F1
#
_cell.length_a   1.000
_cell.length_b   1.000
_cell.length_c   1.000
_cell.angle_alpha   90.00
_cell.angle_beta   90.00
_cell.angle_gamma   90.00
#
_symmetry.space_group_name_H-M   'P 1'
#
loop_
_entity.id
_entity.type
_entity.pdbx_description
1 polymer ?
#
loop_
_entity_poly.entity_id
_entity_poly.type
_entity_poly.pdbx_seq_one_letter_code
_entity_poly.pdbx_strand_id
1 'polypeptide(L)'
;MHHLNMNPADNRPENLLVLEKGQHTKIHNFMRRYDLYSVFEEIATDGHIVKKCLFCDEYIVNENKKFCSIECRRKYEEQKKGEQNDQQNEASV
;
A
#
# COMPACT_ATOMS: atom_id res chain seq x y z
N MET A 1 -4.70 9.52 -15.81
CA MET A 1 -3.84 8.91 -16.83
C MET A 1 -3.10 7.77 -16.15
N HIS A 2 -2.99 6.62 -16.79
CA HIS A 2 -2.42 5.40 -16.23
C HIS A 2 -1.37 4.87 -17.20
N HIS A 3 -0.15 4.65 -16.72
CA HIS A 3 0.95 4.11 -17.53
C HIS A 3 0.87 2.59 -17.54
N LEU A 4 0.70 1.98 -18.72
CA LEU A 4 0.48 0.54 -18.86
C LEU A 4 1.70 -0.28 -18.44
N ASN A 5 2.89 0.21 -18.74
CA ASN A 5 4.15 -0.41 -18.31
C ASN A 5 4.60 0.05 -16.91
N MET A 6 3.76 0.81 -16.20
CA MET A 6 4.02 1.30 -14.85
C MET A 6 5.23 2.24 -14.70
N ASN A 7 5.88 2.67 -15.79
CA ASN A 7 6.96 3.65 -15.78
C ASN A 7 6.41 5.07 -15.95
N PRO A 8 6.44 5.92 -14.90
CA PRO A 8 5.89 7.28 -14.96
C PRO A 8 6.69 8.22 -15.88
N ALA A 9 7.93 7.88 -16.22
CA ALA A 9 8.76 8.65 -17.14
C ALA A 9 8.47 8.32 -18.61
N ASP A 10 7.84 7.18 -18.91
CA ASP A 10 7.53 6.76 -20.28
C ASP A 10 6.19 7.34 -20.75
N ASN A 11 6.27 8.56 -21.31
CA ASN A 11 5.10 9.32 -21.76
C ASN A 11 4.73 9.05 -23.22
N ARG A 12 5.19 7.94 -23.81
CA ARG A 12 4.77 7.58 -25.16
C ARG A 12 3.25 7.30 -25.19
N PRO A 13 2.50 7.81 -26.18
CA PRO A 13 1.05 7.61 -26.26
C PRO A 13 0.61 6.15 -26.15
N GLU A 14 1.38 5.23 -26.74
CA GLU A 14 1.10 3.78 -26.68
C GLU A 14 1.12 3.21 -25.26
N ASN A 15 1.82 3.88 -24.34
CA ASN A 15 1.96 3.49 -22.94
C ASN A 15 0.96 4.19 -22.01
N LEU A 16 0.17 5.14 -22.53
CA LEU A 16 -0.71 5.99 -21.72
C LEU A 16 -2.18 5.62 -21.93
N LEU A 17 -2.81 5.17 -20.86
CA LEU A 17 -4.26 4.99 -20.81
C LEU A 17 -4.90 6.23 -20.15
N VAL A 18 -5.63 7.02 -20.94
CA VAL A 18 -6.41 8.14 -20.40
C VAL A 18 -7.71 7.59 -19.85
N LEU A 19 -7.84 7.65 -18.53
CA LEU A 19 -9.01 7.17 -17.79
C LEU A 19 -9.77 8.34 -17.19
N GLU A 20 -11.09 8.28 -17.27
CA GLU A 20 -11.95 9.17 -16.49
C GLU A 20 -11.79 8.87 -14.99
N LYS A 21 -12.02 9.88 -14.14
CA LYS A 21 -11.80 9.80 -12.69
C LYS A 21 -12.46 8.58 -12.03
N GLY A 22 -13.63 8.15 -12.52
CA GLY A 22 -14.32 6.96 -12.01
C GLY A 22 -13.78 5.62 -12.49
N GLN A 23 -13.11 5.58 -13.64
CA GLN A 23 -12.56 4.35 -14.22
C GLN A 23 -11.28 3.91 -13.51
N HIS A 24 -10.46 4.86 -13.06
CA HIS A 24 -9.24 4.55 -12.32
C HIS A 24 -9.54 3.81 -11.00
N THR A 25 -10.57 4.25 -10.28
CA THR A 25 -11.07 3.54 -9.08
C THR A 25 -11.61 2.14 -9.40
N LYS A 26 -12.26 1.96 -10.56
CA LYS A 26 -12.77 0.64 -10.98
C LYS A 26 -11.65 -0.37 -11.23
N ILE A 27 -10.53 0.07 -11.80
CA ILE A 27 -9.35 -0.77 -12.01
C ILE A 27 -8.81 -1.28 -10.67
N HIS A 28 -8.61 -0.40 -9.69
CA HIS A 28 -8.18 -0.84 -8.34
C HIS A 28 -9.20 -1.75 -7.64
N ASN A 29 -10.50 -1.51 -7.82
CA ASN A 29 -11.54 -2.39 -7.26
C ASN A 29 -11.58 -3.77 -7.95
N PHE A 30 -11.36 -3.81 -9.26
CA PHE A 30 -11.20 -5.06 -10.01
C PHE A 30 -9.98 -5.84 -9.48
N MET A 31 -8.84 -5.18 -9.32
CA MET A 31 -7.63 -5.80 -8.77
C MET A 31 -7.85 -6.38 -7.37
N ARG A 32 -8.53 -5.64 -6.49
CA ARG A 32 -8.90 -6.15 -5.15
C ARG A 32 -9.78 -7.40 -5.24
N ARG A 33 -10.76 -7.40 -6.14
CA ARG A 33 -11.71 -8.50 -6.27
C ARG A 33 -11.05 -9.81 -6.70
N TYR A 34 -9.96 -9.74 -7.44
CA TYR A 34 -9.26 -10.91 -7.99
C TYR A 34 -7.89 -11.16 -7.35
N ASP A 35 -7.59 -10.48 -6.24
CA ASP A 35 -6.34 -10.62 -5.47
C ASP A 35 -5.05 -10.52 -6.32
N LEU A 36 -5.03 -9.59 -7.27
CA LEU A 36 -3.93 -9.43 -8.23
C LEU A 36 -2.75 -8.58 -7.70
N TYR A 37 -2.67 -8.37 -6.38
CA TYR A 37 -1.66 -7.48 -5.81
C TYR A 37 -0.25 -8.08 -5.80
N SER A 38 -0.11 -9.40 -5.71
CA SER A 38 1.19 -10.09 -5.83
C SER A 38 1.85 -9.84 -7.19
N VAL A 39 1.05 -9.87 -8.26
CA VAL A 39 1.50 -9.53 -9.62
C VAL A 39 2.00 -8.08 -9.67
N PHE A 40 1.38 -7.17 -8.90
CA PHE A 40 1.84 -5.79 -8.81
C PHE A 40 3.15 -5.64 -8.02
N GLU A 41 3.38 -6.42 -6.97
CA GLU A 41 4.68 -6.41 -6.27
C GLU A 41 5.83 -6.82 -7.20
N GLU A 42 5.58 -7.77 -8.11
CA GLU A 42 6.57 -8.24 -9.07
C GLU A 42 6.87 -7.23 -10.20
N ILE A 43 5.87 -6.46 -10.63
CA ILE A 43 6.00 -5.50 -11.76
C ILE A 43 6.19 -4.04 -11.31
N ALA A 44 6.06 -3.72 -10.02
CA ALA A 44 6.21 -2.37 -9.50
C ALA A 44 7.69 -1.98 -9.45
N THR A 45 8.28 -1.67 -10.60
CA THR A 45 9.69 -1.31 -10.71
C THR A 45 10.00 0.16 -10.47
N ASP A 46 9.03 1.08 -10.43
CA ASP A 46 9.33 2.48 -10.10
C ASP A 46 8.11 3.26 -9.58
N GLY A 47 8.21 3.78 -8.35
CA GLY A 47 7.36 4.84 -7.81
C GLY A 47 5.94 4.46 -7.36
N HIS A 48 5.34 3.39 -7.88
CA HIS A 48 4.06 2.88 -7.39
C HIS A 48 4.29 1.91 -6.23
N ILE A 49 4.54 2.47 -5.04
CA ILE A 49 4.71 1.66 -3.82
C ILE A 49 3.33 1.10 -3.46
N VAL A 50 3.08 -0.15 -3.84
CA VAL A 50 2.01 -0.93 -3.23
C VAL A 50 2.37 -1.08 -1.75
N LYS A 51 1.75 -0.25 -0.90
CA LYS A 51 2.06 -0.24 0.54
C LYS A 51 1.21 -1.28 1.24
N LYS A 52 1.86 -2.13 2.04
CA LYS A 52 1.19 -2.98 3.01
C LYS A 52 0.93 -2.22 4.31
N CYS A 53 -0.15 -2.57 4.97
CA CYS A 53 -0.49 -2.10 6.30
C CYS A 53 0.59 -2.52 7.29
N LEU A 54 1.15 -1.58 8.05
CA LEU A 54 2.19 -1.88 9.03
C LEU A 54 1.74 -2.80 10.18
N PHE A 55 0.45 -3.11 10.28
CA PHE A 55 -0.11 -3.96 11.33
C PHE A 55 -0.61 -5.32 10.84
N CYS A 56 -1.33 -5.36 9.72
CA CYS A 56 -2.00 -6.57 9.25
C CYS A 56 -1.56 -7.01 7.86
N ASP A 57 -0.52 -6.38 7.30
CA ASP A 57 0.06 -6.65 5.98
C ASP A 57 -0.89 -6.54 4.76
N GLU A 58 -2.14 -6.13 4.97
CA GLU A 58 -3.11 -5.86 3.92
C GLU A 58 -2.73 -4.67 3.04
N TYR A 59 -3.07 -4.73 1.76
CA TYR A 59 -2.73 -3.68 0.80
C TYR A 59 -3.51 -2.37 1.04
N ILE A 60 -2.77 -1.26 1.01
CA ILE A 60 -3.30 0.10 1.20
C ILE A 60 -3.52 0.78 -0.15
N VAL A 61 -4.73 1.28 -0.35
CA VAL A 61 -5.16 1.97 -1.59
C VAL A 61 -4.65 3.41 -1.68
N ASN A 62 -4.37 4.03 -0.53
CA ASN A 62 -3.87 5.41 -0.46
C ASN A 62 -2.39 5.40 -0.10
N GLU A 63 -1.55 5.77 -1.05
CA GLU A 63 -0.09 5.86 -0.91
C GLU A 63 0.40 6.69 0.28
N ASN A 64 -0.40 7.64 0.77
CA ASN A 64 -0.05 8.50 1.91
C ASN A 64 -0.40 7.89 3.27
N LYS A 65 -1.11 6.75 3.31
CA LYS A 65 -1.49 6.08 4.56
C LYS A 65 -0.53 4.95 4.91
N LYS A 66 -0.23 4.83 6.21
CA LYS A 66 0.57 3.73 6.80
C LYS A 66 -0.27 2.54 7.26
N PHE A 67 -1.59 2.74 7.41
CA PHE A 67 -2.52 1.74 7.93
C PHE A 67 -3.77 1.66 7.03
N CYS A 68 -4.30 0.45 6.84
CA CYS A 68 -5.53 0.23 6.07
C CYS A 68 -6.77 0.75 6.81
N SER A 69 -6.74 0.79 8.15
CA SER A 69 -7.85 1.28 8.99
C SER A 69 -7.35 2.00 10.26
N ILE A 70 -8.24 2.78 10.89
CA ILE A 70 -7.97 3.42 12.19
C ILE A 70 -7.73 2.35 13.27
N GLU A 71 -8.41 1.21 13.17
CA GLU A 71 -8.26 0.10 14.11
C GLU A 71 -6.87 -0.52 14.04
N CYS A 72 -6.32 -0.72 12.83
CA CYS A 72 -4.95 -1.21 12.64
C CYS A 72 -3.92 -0.25 13.22
N ARG A 73 -4.12 1.07 13.07
CA ARG A 73 -3.27 2.07 13.70
C ARG A 73 -3.28 1.93 15.23
N ARG A 74 -4.47 1.82 15.83
CA ARG A 74 -4.61 1.69 17.29
C ARG A 74 -3.91 0.44 17.83
N LYS A 75 -4.12 -0.71 17.19
CA LYS A 75 -3.50 -1.98 17.60
C LYS A 75 -1.97 -1.93 17.48
N TYR A 76 -1.45 -1.33 16.42
CA TYR A 76 -0.01 -1.12 16.25
C TYR A 76 0.59 -0.24 17.36
N GLU A 77 -0.08 0.87 17.71
CA GLU A 77 0.34 1.77 18.79
C GLU A 77 0.29 1.08 20.17
N GLU A 78 -0.69 0.21 20.40
CA GLU A 78 -0.82 -0.59 21.63
C GLU A 78 0.30 -1.62 21.76
N GLN A 79 0.64 -2.35 20.68
CA GLN A 79 1.77 -3.28 20.67
C GLN A 79 3.10 -2.57 20.95
N LYS A 80 3.37 -1.46 20.26
CA LYS A 80 4.59 -0.65 20.46
C LYS A 80 4.75 -0.17 21.91
N LYS A 81 3.65 0.19 22.58
CA LYS A 81 3.68 0.63 23.99
C LYS A 81 3.93 -0.54 24.95
N GLY A 82 3.40 -1.73 24.65
CA GLY A 82 3.71 -2.95 25.42
C GLY A 82 5.20 -3.29 25.35
N GLU A 83 5.75 -3.34 24.13
CA GLU A 83 7.17 -3.64 23.89
C GLU A 83 8.14 -2.67 24.59
N GLN A 84 7.79 -1.37 24.67
CA GLN A 84 8.60 -0.37 25.36
C GLN A 84 8.61 -0.56 26.89
N ASN A 85 7.48 -0.99 27.47
CA ASN A 85 7.40 -1.27 28.91
C ASN A 85 8.17 -2.54 29.28
N ASP A 86 8.15 -3.56 28.41
CA ASP A 86 8.88 -4.82 28.66
C ASP A 86 10.40 -4.60 28.56
N GLN A 87 10.89 -3.82 27.58
CA GLN A 87 12.32 -3.50 27.46
C GLN A 87 12.85 -2.62 28.60
N GLN A 88 12.04 -1.72 29.18
CA GLN A 88 12.46 -0.92 30.34
C GLN A 88 12.53 -1.76 31.62
N ASN A 89 11.68 -2.79 31.76
CA ASN A 89 11.75 -3.72 32.88
C ASN A 89 12.94 -4.68 32.78
N GLU A 90 13.29 -5.17 31.59
CA GLU A 90 14.47 -6.03 31.40
C GLU A 90 15.81 -5.30 31.55
N ALA A 91 15.87 -4.00 31.22
CA ALA A 91 17.09 -3.19 31.40
C ALA A 91 17.30 -2.67 32.83
N SER A 92 16.33 -2.90 33.74
CA SER A 92 16.35 -2.43 35.13
C SER A 92 16.57 -3.56 36.16
N VAL A 93 16.86 -4.78 35.68
CA VAL A 93 17.24 -5.96 36.47
C VAL A 93 18.72 -6.27 36.24
#